data_AF-A0A1Y1RBJ5-F1
#
_entry.id   AF-A0A1Y1RBJ5-F1
#
_cell.length_a   1.000
_cell.length_b   1.000
_cell.length_c   1.000
_cell.angle_alpha   90.00
_cell.angle_beta   90.00
_cell.angle_gamma   90.00
#
_symmetry.space_group_name_H-M   'P 1'
#
loop_
_entity.id
_entity.type
_entity.pdbx_description
1 polymer ?
#
loop_
_entity_poly.entity_id
_entity_poly.type
_entity_poly.pdbx_seq_one_letter_code
_entity_poly.pdbx_strand_id
1 'polypeptide(L)'
;MKHFLLIFMMLLSNLQAGWMTQMGEIQQHDVVQQSYLKGLLTRNTYGIYRINSDVDFDLLRRLYRENGYRLFWEGKRGSINALLTWIDRSEQEGLNPRRYHQKQIRSLSTALFEERFTNPRDRNLALVSLDILLSDAFLGLSHDLNEGLIEYRKFQAILANRSKREQIDYKWAVAPPKYDYTKLMLETLNAGNISEKLKMLVGQNEVYRGLTKAYRKYLRIRREGGWETIPSGKALRKGMQGPRVDLLARRLSITGDLDPYHTDYLYFDARLFRALKKFQRRHDIWPSGVMTEETRRALNVPVSKRLAQIKLNLEHSRWEKESYGNEYIWINIPDFMMYFFSGRRVALKMRVIVGRKKNPTPVFTSKMSYVVLNPYWSVPSSIVKKEMLPRLQEDPDYLASRNFKAYDNWRAGREPIDTLDVDWYQYDENSSIPYIFVRDPGEGNPLGKMKFIFPNRFAVYMHDTPNKALFKNSIRAYSHGCIRLHQPQKLLEFVSSRYSAESMLRIQKVLEEGKNESVGLTRKIPVHIRYYTSWLGENGEVEFRKDVYGYDPIFRQIIKNSD
;
A
#
# COMPACT_ATOMS: atom_id res chain seq x y z
N MET A 1 -36.37 34.35 66.19
CA MET A 1 -36.20 34.61 64.72
C MET A 1 -34.96 35.42 64.37
N LYS A 2 -34.67 36.59 65.00
CA LYS A 2 -33.52 37.43 64.61
C LYS A 2 -32.12 36.76 64.75
N HIS A 3 -31.91 35.89 65.74
CA HIS A 3 -30.62 35.17 65.88
C HIS A 3 -30.42 34.04 64.85
N PHE A 4 -31.50 33.40 64.38
CA PHE A 4 -31.40 32.34 63.35
C PHE A 4 -31.08 32.92 61.97
N LEU A 5 -31.58 34.13 61.66
CA LEU A 5 -31.29 34.83 60.40
C LEU A 5 -29.82 35.25 60.30
N LEU A 6 -29.21 35.71 61.40
CA LEU A 6 -27.81 36.13 61.43
C LEU A 6 -26.84 34.96 61.22
N ILE A 7 -27.10 33.81 61.85
CA ILE A 7 -26.28 32.60 61.70
C ILE A 7 -26.40 32.05 60.28
N PHE A 8 -27.60 32.07 59.68
CA PHE A 8 -27.81 31.63 58.30
C PHE A 8 -27.13 32.55 57.28
N MET A 9 -27.15 33.88 57.48
CA MET A 9 -26.43 34.84 56.62
C MET A 9 -24.91 34.71 56.75
N MET A 10 -24.38 34.45 57.95
CA MET A 10 -22.93 34.21 58.15
C MET A 10 -22.46 32.90 57.52
N LEU A 11 -23.29 31.84 57.54
CA LEU A 11 -22.99 30.58 56.87
C LEU A 11 -23.02 30.74 55.34
N LEU A 12 -23.99 31.48 54.80
CA LEU A 12 -24.06 31.83 53.37
C LEU A 12 -22.89 32.70 52.92
N SER A 13 -22.46 33.68 53.72
CA SER A 13 -21.31 34.52 53.39
C SER A 13 -19.98 33.76 53.47
N ASN A 14 -19.82 32.84 54.42
CA ASN A 14 -18.63 31.98 54.50
C ASN A 14 -18.59 30.95 53.37
N LEU A 15 -19.75 30.41 52.96
CA LEU A 15 -19.87 29.60 51.75
C LEU A 15 -19.52 30.44 50.50
N GLN A 16 -20.08 31.64 50.34
CA GLN A 16 -19.75 32.53 49.22
C GLN A 16 -18.27 32.93 49.19
N ALA A 17 -17.68 33.24 50.34
CA ALA A 17 -16.27 33.60 50.47
C ALA A 17 -15.38 32.40 50.11
N GLY A 18 -15.64 31.20 50.65
CA GLY A 18 -14.92 29.99 50.29
C GLY A 18 -15.03 29.64 48.80
N TRP A 19 -16.21 29.83 48.20
CA TRP A 19 -16.41 29.66 46.75
C TRP A 19 -15.66 30.71 45.93
N MET A 20 -15.60 31.98 46.35
CA MET A 20 -14.83 33.02 45.66
C MET A 20 -13.32 32.82 45.79
N THR A 21 -12.82 32.39 46.96
CA THR A 21 -11.40 32.07 47.17
C THR A 21 -10.98 30.87 46.34
N GLN A 22 -11.79 29.80 46.33
CA GLN A 22 -11.55 28.62 45.51
C GLN A 22 -11.61 28.94 44.00
N MET A 23 -12.55 29.78 43.56
CA MET A 23 -12.59 30.31 42.18
C MET A 23 -11.35 31.15 41.85
N GLY A 24 -10.88 31.99 42.77
CA GLY A 24 -9.67 32.79 42.61
C GLY A 24 -8.40 31.96 42.50
N GLU A 25 -8.25 30.92 43.32
CA GLU A 25 -7.13 29.97 43.25
C GLU A 25 -7.15 29.17 41.95
N ILE A 26 -8.31 28.65 41.54
CA ILE A 26 -8.49 27.96 40.25
C ILE A 26 -8.10 28.88 39.08
N GLN A 27 -8.55 30.13 39.11
CA GLN A 27 -8.25 31.11 38.06
C GLN A 27 -6.75 31.48 38.01
N GLN A 28 -6.08 31.56 39.16
CA GLN A 28 -4.64 31.84 39.24
C GLN A 28 -3.81 30.63 38.77
N HIS A 29 -4.23 29.41 39.10
CA HIS A 29 -3.61 28.17 38.62
C HIS A 29 -3.67 28.04 37.09
N ASP A 30 -4.83 28.30 36.50
CA ASP A 30 -5.04 28.26 35.04
C ASP A 30 -4.13 29.26 34.31
N VAL A 31 -3.99 30.48 34.83
CA VAL A 31 -3.14 31.53 34.24
C VAL A 31 -1.66 31.14 34.27
N VAL A 32 -1.20 30.50 35.35
CA VAL A 32 0.19 30.04 35.47
C VAL A 32 0.49 28.93 34.45
N GLN A 33 -0.40 27.95 34.31
CA GLN A 33 -0.24 26.87 33.33
C GLN A 33 -0.27 27.40 31.88
N GLN A 34 -1.20 28.31 31.56
CA GLN A 34 -1.26 28.99 30.25
C GLN A 34 0.05 29.71 29.91
N SER A 35 0.63 30.42 30.89
CA SER A 35 1.91 31.12 30.74
C SER A 35 3.06 30.14 30.47
N TYR A 36 3.15 29.04 31.21
CA TYR A 36 4.15 27.99 30.96
C TYR A 36 3.98 27.33 29.60
N LEU A 37 2.74 26.99 29.21
CA LEU A 37 2.44 26.39 27.91
C LEU A 37 2.83 27.31 26.76
N LYS A 38 2.44 28.59 26.83
CA LYS A 38 2.84 29.60 25.85
C LYS A 38 4.36 29.75 25.79
N GLY A 39 5.03 29.78 26.94
CA GLY A 39 6.49 29.89 27.05
C GLY A 39 7.22 28.70 26.41
N LEU A 40 6.81 27.47 26.74
CA LEU A 40 7.38 26.23 26.22
C LEU A 40 7.18 26.11 24.71
N LEU A 41 5.96 26.36 24.22
CA LEU A 41 5.66 26.33 22.78
C LEU A 41 6.41 27.42 22.00
N THR A 42 6.59 28.62 22.56
CA THR A 42 7.33 29.72 21.89
C THR A 42 8.83 29.40 21.77
N ARG A 43 9.39 28.72 22.76
CA ARG A 43 10.81 28.32 22.79
C ARG A 43 11.08 27.02 22.03
N ASN A 44 10.04 26.39 21.47
CA ASN A 44 10.10 25.04 20.89
C ASN A 44 10.73 24.03 21.86
N THR A 45 10.25 24.04 23.11
CA THR A 45 10.72 23.15 24.19
C THR A 45 9.54 22.50 24.89
N TYR A 46 9.75 21.30 25.43
CA TYR A 46 8.88 20.70 26.44
C TYR A 46 9.79 20.17 27.55
N GLY A 47 9.49 20.50 28.81
CA GLY A 47 10.35 20.17 29.95
C GLY A 47 11.59 21.04 30.14
N ILE A 48 12.39 20.69 31.16
CA ILE A 48 13.55 21.44 31.65
C ILE A 48 14.85 21.05 30.92
N TYR A 49 14.84 19.92 30.20
CA TYR A 49 15.96 19.42 29.42
C TYR A 49 15.69 19.63 27.94
N ARG A 50 16.62 20.25 27.20
CA ARG A 50 16.60 20.27 25.72
C ARG A 50 16.71 18.83 25.22
N ILE A 51 15.57 18.20 24.98
CA ILE A 51 15.50 16.85 24.44
C ILE A 51 15.22 16.97 22.94
N ASN A 52 16.10 16.33 22.16
CA ASN A 52 16.02 16.24 20.72
C ASN A 52 14.83 15.33 20.36
N SER A 53 13.68 15.90 20.04
CA SER A 53 12.55 15.15 19.51
C SER A 53 11.81 15.97 18.46
N ASP A 54 11.37 15.30 17.41
CA ASP A 54 10.63 15.85 16.27
C ASP A 54 9.18 16.19 16.64
N VAL A 55 8.98 17.08 17.60
CA VAL A 55 7.65 17.63 17.93
C VAL A 55 7.28 18.68 16.88
N ASP A 56 6.05 18.62 16.35
CA ASP A 56 5.54 19.64 15.43
C ASP A 56 5.05 20.88 16.20
N PHE A 57 6.00 21.69 16.66
CA PHE A 57 5.70 22.91 17.40
C PHE A 57 4.89 23.93 16.60
N ASP A 58 4.93 23.91 15.27
CA ASP A 58 4.15 24.83 14.44
C ASP A 58 2.66 24.47 14.49
N LEU A 59 2.35 23.19 14.34
CA LEU A 59 0.99 22.68 14.50
C LEU A 59 0.47 22.89 15.92
N LEU A 60 1.25 22.51 16.94
CA LEU A 60 0.84 22.64 18.33
C LEU A 60 0.66 24.11 18.74
N ARG A 61 1.52 25.03 18.30
CA ARG A 61 1.34 26.47 18.57
C ARG A 61 0.00 26.99 18.05
N ARG A 62 -0.40 26.62 16.83
CA ARG A 62 -1.70 27.00 16.28
C ARG A 62 -2.83 26.42 17.12
N LEU A 63 -2.77 25.12 17.39
CA LEU A 63 -3.78 24.38 18.14
C LEU A 63 -4.02 24.94 19.55
N TYR A 64 -2.96 25.11 20.35
CA TYR A 64 -3.10 25.64 21.70
C TYR A 64 -3.49 27.11 21.72
N ARG A 65 -3.04 27.92 20.74
CA ARG A 65 -3.48 29.31 20.63
C ARG A 65 -4.99 29.40 20.38
N GLU A 66 -5.52 28.56 19.51
CA GLU A 66 -6.97 28.49 19.22
C GLU A 66 -7.78 28.01 20.44
N ASN A 67 -7.18 27.18 21.31
CA ASN A 67 -7.78 26.75 22.58
C ASN A 67 -7.51 27.69 23.77
N GLY A 68 -6.99 28.91 23.53
CA GLY A 68 -6.69 29.87 24.60
C GLY A 68 -5.62 29.36 25.60
N TYR A 69 -4.71 28.50 25.14
CA TYR A 69 -3.65 27.84 25.93
C TYR A 69 -4.15 27.02 27.13
N ARG A 70 -5.39 26.53 27.09
CA ARG A 70 -5.87 25.55 28.08
C ARG A 70 -5.30 24.16 27.78
N LEU A 71 -5.02 23.39 28.83
CA LEU A 71 -4.56 22.01 28.72
C LEU A 71 -5.68 21.12 28.17
N PHE A 72 -5.34 20.21 27.25
CA PHE A 72 -6.31 19.31 26.63
C PHE A 72 -6.54 18.03 27.43
N TRP A 73 -5.51 17.57 28.16
CA TRP A 73 -5.44 16.24 28.78
C TRP A 73 -5.57 16.26 30.30
N GLU A 74 -5.60 17.45 30.91
CA GLU A 74 -5.77 17.59 32.36
C GLU A 74 -7.08 16.93 32.83
N GLY A 75 -7.01 16.18 33.94
CA GLY A 75 -8.15 15.42 34.47
C GLY A 75 -8.55 14.18 33.66
N LYS A 76 -7.93 13.91 32.50
CA LYS A 76 -8.34 12.81 31.59
C LYS A 76 -7.49 11.54 31.74
N ARG A 77 -7.27 11.06 32.97
CA ARG A 77 -6.42 9.87 33.27
C ARG A 77 -6.75 8.64 32.42
N GLY A 78 -8.04 8.37 32.20
CA GLY A 78 -8.50 7.26 31.33
C GLY A 78 -8.04 7.41 29.88
N SER A 79 -8.16 8.61 29.30
CA SER A 79 -7.69 8.91 27.94
C SER A 79 -6.18 8.81 27.81
N ILE A 80 -5.43 9.25 28.82
CA ILE A 80 -3.95 9.15 28.86
C ILE A 80 -3.53 7.68 28.85
N ASN A 81 -4.13 6.85 29.71
CA ASN A 81 -3.84 5.42 29.78
C ASN A 81 -4.23 4.70 28.47
N ALA A 82 -5.35 5.07 27.86
CA ALA A 82 -5.78 4.54 26.57
C ALA A 82 -4.78 4.90 25.46
N LEU A 83 -4.32 6.15 25.39
CA LEU A 83 -3.31 6.56 24.41
C LEU A 83 -1.98 5.83 24.62
N LEU A 84 -1.48 5.73 25.87
CA LEU A 84 -0.28 4.95 26.20
C LEU A 84 -0.39 3.49 25.74
N THR A 85 -1.54 2.86 25.94
CA THR A 85 -1.80 1.49 25.45
C THR A 85 -1.70 1.39 23.93
N TRP A 86 -2.20 2.40 23.21
CA TRP A 86 -2.09 2.46 21.75
C TRP A 86 -0.69 2.76 21.25
N ILE A 87 0.06 3.61 21.95
CA ILE A 87 1.48 3.85 21.67
C ILE A 87 2.27 2.54 21.80
N ASP A 88 2.06 1.77 22.87
CA ASP A 88 2.70 0.46 23.05
C ASP A 88 2.31 -0.53 21.94
N ARG A 89 1.02 -0.56 21.59
CA ARG A 89 0.48 -1.43 20.53
C ARG A 89 0.99 -1.05 19.14
N SER A 90 1.41 0.19 18.90
CA SER A 90 1.81 0.69 17.58
C SER A 90 2.94 -0.15 16.93
N GLU A 91 3.80 -0.79 17.74
CA GLU A 91 4.82 -1.73 17.25
C GLU A 91 4.19 -2.89 16.47
N GLN A 92 3.03 -3.38 16.91
CA GLN A 92 2.31 -4.46 16.24
C GLN A 92 1.63 -4.03 14.94
N GLU A 93 1.58 -2.72 14.67
CA GLU A 93 1.10 -2.10 13.43
C GLU A 93 2.27 -1.65 12.54
N GLY A 94 3.51 -2.02 12.86
CA GLY A 94 4.69 -1.69 12.06
C GLY A 94 5.36 -0.36 12.42
N LEU A 95 4.83 0.37 13.41
CA LEU A 95 5.30 1.68 13.83
C LEU A 95 6.31 1.57 14.99
N ASN A 96 7.01 2.66 15.31
CA ASN A 96 7.97 2.69 16.40
C ASN A 96 7.39 3.48 17.59
N PRO A 97 7.05 2.85 18.73
CA PRO A 97 6.49 3.54 19.89
C PRO A 97 7.31 4.74 20.38
N ARG A 98 8.65 4.72 20.18
CA ARG A 98 9.54 5.81 20.59
C ARG A 98 9.24 7.13 19.87
N ARG A 99 8.70 7.07 18.64
CA ARG A 99 8.28 8.23 17.85
C ARG A 99 7.16 9.01 18.52
N TYR A 100 6.40 8.37 19.40
CA TYR A 100 5.26 8.95 20.13
C TYR A 100 5.59 9.19 21.60
N HIS A 101 6.85 9.54 21.90
CA HIS A 101 7.32 9.93 23.24
C HIS A 101 7.02 8.91 24.35
N GLN A 102 6.96 7.61 24.00
CA GLN A 102 6.52 6.53 24.90
C GLN A 102 7.17 6.58 26.29
N LYS A 103 8.49 6.79 26.35
CA LYS A 103 9.24 6.80 27.62
C LYS A 103 8.92 8.05 28.44
N GLN A 104 8.90 9.21 27.80
CA GLN A 104 8.68 10.51 28.43
C GLN A 104 7.26 10.62 28.97
N ILE A 105 6.26 10.27 28.14
CA ILE A 105 4.85 10.28 28.56
C ILE A 105 4.65 9.33 29.74
N ARG A 106 5.21 8.12 29.69
CA ARG A 106 5.09 7.15 30.80
C ARG A 106 5.72 7.67 32.08
N SER A 107 6.93 8.23 31.99
CA SER A 107 7.64 8.79 33.15
C SER A 107 6.86 9.94 33.78
N LEU A 108 6.42 10.91 32.98
CA LEU A 108 5.67 12.07 33.47
C LEU A 108 4.30 11.67 34.01
N SER A 109 3.57 10.81 33.30
CA SER A 109 2.26 10.32 33.74
C SER A 109 2.36 9.61 35.09
N THR A 110 3.35 8.74 35.26
CA THR A 110 3.57 8.01 36.52
C THR A 110 3.88 8.98 37.66
N ALA A 111 4.82 9.90 37.46
CA ALA A 111 5.19 10.87 38.50
C ALA A 111 4.03 11.82 38.89
N LEU A 112 3.19 12.21 37.92
CA LEU A 112 2.02 13.05 38.17
C LEU A 112 0.88 12.27 38.86
N PHE A 113 0.61 11.03 38.46
CA PHE A 113 -0.48 10.23 39.04
C PHE A 113 -0.17 9.69 40.44
N GLU A 114 1.10 9.56 40.78
CA GLU A 114 1.56 9.17 42.11
C GLU A 114 1.95 10.38 42.97
N GLU A 115 1.59 11.59 42.54
CA GLU A 115 1.79 12.84 43.30
C GLU A 115 3.24 13.08 43.76
N ARG A 116 4.21 12.65 42.95
CA ARG A 116 5.64 12.73 43.30
C ARG A 116 6.22 14.15 43.24
N PHE A 117 5.46 15.13 42.74
CA PHE A 117 5.89 16.53 42.66
C PHE A 117 5.38 17.31 43.87
N THR A 118 6.30 17.61 44.79
CA THR A 118 6.01 18.42 45.99
C THR A 118 6.06 19.93 45.71
N ASN A 119 6.84 20.36 44.71
CA ASN A 119 6.91 21.75 44.28
C ASN A 119 5.82 22.08 43.24
N PRO A 120 4.92 23.06 43.49
CA PRO A 120 3.86 23.45 42.55
C PRO A 120 4.36 23.88 41.17
N ARG A 121 5.53 24.55 41.10
CA ARG A 121 6.14 24.95 39.83
C ARG A 121 6.54 23.74 38.99
N ASP A 122 7.20 22.76 39.61
CA ASP A 122 7.66 21.56 38.91
C ASP A 122 6.49 20.70 38.48
N ARG A 123 5.44 20.61 39.32
CA ARG A 123 4.17 19.96 38.96
C ARG A 123 3.52 20.61 37.74
N ASN A 124 3.41 21.94 37.71
CA ASN A 124 2.82 22.67 36.58
C ASN A 124 3.64 22.49 35.30
N LEU A 125 4.98 22.54 35.39
CA LEU A 125 5.85 22.28 34.24
C LEU A 125 5.70 20.84 33.73
N ALA A 126 5.56 19.86 34.62
CA ALA A 126 5.33 18.46 34.27
C ALA A 126 3.97 18.27 33.58
N LEU A 127 2.90 18.89 34.09
CA LEU A 127 1.56 18.86 33.48
C LEU A 127 1.58 19.42 32.06
N VAL A 128 2.12 20.63 31.89
CA VAL A 128 2.21 21.28 30.58
C VAL A 128 3.06 20.46 29.60
N SER A 129 4.18 19.92 30.07
CA SER A 129 5.06 19.08 29.23
C SER A 129 4.37 17.80 28.81
N LEU A 130 3.64 17.16 29.72
CA LEU A 130 2.85 15.98 29.42
C LEU A 130 1.74 16.30 28.40
N ASP A 131 1.05 17.43 28.54
CA ASP A 131 -0.02 17.86 27.63
C ASP A 131 0.50 18.07 26.19
N ILE A 132 1.64 18.75 26.03
CA ILE A 132 2.33 18.92 24.74
C ILE A 132 2.66 17.55 24.13
N LEU A 133 3.30 16.66 24.90
CA LEU A 133 3.73 15.35 24.41
C LEU A 133 2.56 14.45 24.04
N LEU A 134 1.48 14.46 24.82
CA LEU A 134 0.27 13.68 24.54
C LEU A 134 -0.44 14.17 23.26
N SER A 135 -0.53 15.49 23.08
CA SER A 135 -1.11 16.08 21.88
C SER A 135 -0.29 15.73 20.64
N ASP A 136 1.05 15.88 20.70
CA ASP A 136 1.95 15.49 19.61
C ASP A 136 1.84 13.98 19.31
N ALA A 137 1.90 13.14 20.34
CA ALA A 137 1.80 11.69 20.21
C ALA A 137 0.46 11.26 19.62
N PHE A 138 -0.66 11.87 20.03
CA PHE A 138 -1.98 11.55 19.48
C PHE A 138 -2.06 11.92 18.00
N LEU A 139 -1.62 13.12 17.63
CA LEU A 139 -1.64 13.61 16.24
C LEU A 139 -0.75 12.75 15.34
N GLY A 140 0.49 12.51 15.76
CA GLY A 140 1.45 11.68 15.03
C GLY A 140 1.00 10.23 14.89
N LEU A 141 0.53 9.61 15.98
CA LEU A 141 0.03 8.23 15.94
C LEU A 141 -1.23 8.12 15.07
N SER A 142 -2.15 9.08 15.16
CA SER A 142 -3.36 9.09 14.33
C SER A 142 -3.03 9.20 12.85
N HIS A 143 -2.11 10.11 12.50
CA HIS A 143 -1.58 10.24 11.15
C HIS A 143 -0.97 8.94 10.65
N ASP A 144 -0.03 8.37 11.41
CA ASP A 144 0.73 7.19 10.97
C ASP A 144 -0.14 5.92 10.91
N LEU A 145 -1.16 5.81 11.77
CA LEU A 145 -2.16 4.73 11.65
C LEU A 145 -3.02 4.88 10.38
N ASN A 146 -3.38 6.10 10.00
CA ASN A 146 -4.28 6.40 8.88
C ASN A 146 -3.58 6.43 7.51
N GLU A 147 -2.42 7.07 7.41
CA GLU A 147 -1.70 7.33 6.14
C GLU A 147 -0.36 6.57 6.04
N GLY A 148 0.22 6.20 7.19
CA GLY A 148 1.54 5.57 7.25
C GLY A 148 2.71 6.56 7.22
N LEU A 149 3.91 6.01 7.33
CA LEU A 149 5.18 6.75 7.36
C LEU A 149 5.68 7.18 5.97
N ILE A 150 5.08 6.63 4.90
CA ILE A 150 5.44 7.02 3.54
C ILE A 150 4.69 8.31 3.20
N GLU A 151 5.38 9.45 3.32
CA GLU A 151 4.81 10.74 2.94
C GLU A 151 4.49 10.78 1.43
N TYR A 152 3.21 10.74 1.09
CA TYR A 152 2.73 10.61 -0.28
C TYR A 152 3.24 11.73 -1.21
N ARG A 153 3.33 12.98 -0.71
CA ARG A 153 3.83 14.12 -1.50
C ARG A 153 5.31 13.94 -1.86
N LYS A 154 6.16 13.55 -0.92
CA LYS A 154 7.57 13.23 -1.18
C LYS A 154 7.71 12.06 -2.14
N PHE A 155 6.89 11.02 -1.97
CA PHE A 155 6.87 9.89 -2.90
C PHE A 155 6.55 10.33 -4.34
N GLN A 156 5.51 11.13 -4.53
CA GLN A 156 5.14 11.66 -5.84
C GLN A 156 6.24 12.56 -6.43
N ALA A 157 6.90 13.38 -5.62
CA ALA A 157 8.02 14.22 -6.07
C ALA A 157 9.23 13.39 -6.52
N ILE A 158 9.60 12.36 -5.75
CA ILE A 158 10.68 11.43 -6.13
C ILE A 158 10.32 10.68 -7.40
N LEU A 159 9.08 10.20 -7.53
CA LEU A 159 8.61 9.55 -8.75
C LEU A 159 8.66 10.49 -9.95
N ALA A 160 8.18 11.73 -9.84
CA ALA A 160 8.22 12.71 -10.92
C ALA A 160 9.65 13.02 -11.36
N ASN A 161 10.58 13.18 -10.42
CA ASN A 161 12.00 13.40 -10.72
C ASN A 161 12.64 12.17 -11.38
N ARG A 162 12.32 10.96 -10.90
CA ARG A 162 12.77 9.71 -11.51
C ARG A 162 12.22 9.57 -12.93
N SER A 163 10.94 9.89 -13.15
CA SER A 163 10.31 9.83 -14.46
C SER A 163 10.99 10.75 -15.48
N LYS A 164 11.32 11.98 -15.07
CA LYS A 164 12.09 12.92 -15.90
C LYS A 164 13.49 12.39 -16.22
N ARG A 165 14.24 11.97 -15.19
CA ARG A 165 15.63 11.50 -15.34
C ARG A 165 15.75 10.25 -16.20
N GLU A 166 14.84 9.29 -16.02
CA GLU A 166 14.88 8.01 -16.74
C GLU A 166 14.07 8.04 -18.04
N GLN A 167 13.34 9.12 -18.33
CA GLN A 167 12.40 9.23 -19.44
C GLN A 167 11.38 8.07 -19.48
N ILE A 168 10.94 7.65 -18.29
CA ILE A 168 9.97 6.57 -18.09
C ILE A 168 8.78 7.13 -17.32
N ASP A 169 7.58 6.88 -17.80
CA ASP A 169 6.36 7.40 -17.19
C ASP A 169 5.90 6.53 -16.00
N TYR A 170 6.55 6.69 -14.84
CA TYR A 170 6.11 6.05 -13.59
C TYR A 170 4.87 6.74 -13.03
N LYS A 171 3.80 5.96 -12.79
CA LYS A 171 2.49 6.47 -12.39
C LYS A 171 1.92 5.67 -11.23
N TRP A 172 1.59 6.37 -10.14
CA TRP A 172 0.93 5.82 -8.95
C TRP A 172 -0.19 6.75 -8.51
N ALA A 173 -1.43 6.25 -8.50
CA ALA A 173 -2.63 7.04 -8.25
C ALA A 173 -3.49 6.53 -7.09
N VAL A 174 -2.95 5.60 -6.29
CA VAL A 174 -3.53 5.24 -4.99
C VAL A 174 -2.92 6.18 -3.95
N ALA A 175 -3.74 7.02 -3.34
CA ALA A 175 -3.35 8.07 -2.42
C ALA A 175 -3.95 7.83 -1.02
N PRO A 176 -3.30 8.29 0.05
CA PRO A 176 -3.86 8.19 1.39
C PRO A 176 -5.19 8.96 1.52
N PRO A 177 -6.10 8.49 2.39
CA PRO A 177 -7.30 9.23 2.73
C PRO A 177 -6.92 10.47 3.55
N LYS A 178 -7.44 11.63 3.16
CA LYS A 178 -7.25 12.87 3.92
C LYS A 178 -8.09 12.82 5.19
N TYR A 179 -7.50 13.24 6.31
CA TYR A 179 -8.19 13.30 7.59
C TYR A 179 -7.76 14.57 8.35
N ASP A 180 -8.67 15.16 9.11
CA ASP A 180 -8.36 16.26 10.02
C ASP A 180 -8.09 15.69 11.42
N TYR A 181 -6.81 15.47 11.72
CA TYR A 181 -6.39 14.88 12.99
C TYR A 181 -6.57 15.82 14.19
N THR A 182 -6.56 17.13 13.94
CA THR A 182 -6.83 18.11 14.99
C THR A 182 -8.28 18.01 15.42
N LYS A 183 -9.21 18.03 14.47
CA LYS A 183 -10.63 17.81 14.73
C LYS A 183 -10.87 16.47 15.41
N LEU A 184 -10.20 15.40 14.94
CA LEU A 184 -10.28 14.09 15.57
C LEU A 184 -9.90 14.12 17.04
N MET A 185 -8.78 14.76 17.38
CA MET A 185 -8.29 14.83 18.75
C MET A 185 -9.32 15.50 19.66
N LEU A 186 -9.84 16.65 19.24
CA LEU A 186 -10.83 17.41 20.00
C LEU A 186 -12.12 16.60 20.24
N GLU A 187 -12.67 15.98 19.20
CA GLU A 187 -13.86 15.12 19.32
C GLU A 187 -13.61 13.92 20.24
N THR A 188 -12.43 13.30 20.11
CA THR A 188 -12.07 12.10 20.87
C THR A 188 -11.86 12.40 22.36
N LEU A 189 -11.23 13.53 22.67
CA LEU A 189 -10.99 13.97 24.05
C LEU A 189 -12.28 14.40 24.76
N ASN A 190 -13.24 14.95 24.02
CA ASN A 190 -14.56 15.31 24.55
C ASN A 190 -15.40 14.06 24.84
N ALA A 191 -15.37 13.06 23.96
CA ALA A 191 -16.13 11.82 24.12
C ALA A 191 -15.46 10.78 25.05
N GLY A 192 -14.16 10.93 25.37
CA GLY A 192 -13.43 9.97 26.20
C GLY A 192 -13.17 8.62 25.54
N ASN A 193 -13.28 8.52 24.20
CA ASN A 193 -13.25 7.25 23.45
C ASN A 193 -12.00 7.06 22.59
N ILE A 194 -10.82 7.44 23.10
CA ILE A 194 -9.49 7.30 22.46
C ILE A 194 -9.32 5.96 21.75
N SER A 195 -9.61 4.86 22.46
CA SER A 195 -9.41 3.52 21.92
C SER A 195 -10.29 3.18 20.73
N GLU A 196 -11.53 3.65 20.73
CA GLU A 196 -12.47 3.44 19.64
C GLU A 196 -12.03 4.21 18.39
N LYS A 197 -11.71 5.49 18.56
CA LYS A 197 -11.33 6.39 17.46
C LYS A 197 -10.02 5.96 16.81
N LEU A 198 -8.99 5.61 17.58
CA LEU A 198 -7.73 5.09 17.03
C LEU A 198 -7.92 3.74 16.32
N LYS A 199 -8.83 2.88 16.81
CA LYS A 199 -9.17 1.62 16.13
C LYS A 199 -9.78 1.84 14.75
N MET A 200 -10.58 2.89 14.57
CA MET A 200 -11.15 3.25 13.26
C MET A 200 -10.08 3.72 12.26
N LEU A 201 -8.94 4.22 12.74
CA LEU A 201 -7.85 4.65 11.87
C LEU A 201 -7.06 3.48 11.28
N VAL A 202 -7.08 2.31 11.91
CA VAL A 202 -6.41 1.10 11.41
C VAL A 202 -7.09 0.61 10.13
N GLY A 203 -6.30 0.22 9.12
CA GLY A 203 -6.81 -0.27 7.84
C GLY A 203 -7.75 -1.47 8.00
N GLN A 204 -8.91 -1.43 7.32
CA GLN A 204 -9.94 -2.47 7.44
C GLN A 204 -9.93 -3.47 6.28
N ASN A 205 -9.25 -3.15 5.18
CA ASN A 205 -9.16 -4.02 4.02
C ASN A 205 -8.42 -5.35 4.33
N GLU A 206 -8.64 -6.37 3.51
CA GLU A 206 -8.09 -7.71 3.71
C GLU A 206 -6.56 -7.77 3.59
N VAL A 207 -5.99 -6.95 2.70
CA VAL A 207 -4.54 -6.88 2.48
C VAL A 207 -3.82 -6.33 3.71
N TYR A 208 -4.31 -5.22 4.26
CA TYR A 208 -3.79 -4.61 5.49
C TYR A 208 -3.83 -5.62 6.65
N ARG A 209 -4.98 -6.26 6.89
CA ARG A 209 -5.12 -7.27 7.97
C ARG A 209 -4.17 -8.45 7.78
N GLY A 210 -4.03 -8.93 6.54
CA GLY A 210 -3.10 -9.99 6.18
C GLY A 210 -1.64 -9.59 6.44
N LEU A 211 -1.27 -8.37 6.05
CA LEU A 211 0.07 -7.82 6.27
C LEU A 211 0.37 -7.57 7.75
N THR A 212 -0.57 -7.08 8.54
CA THR A 212 -0.40 -6.95 9.99
C THR A 212 -0.17 -8.31 10.65
N LYS A 213 -0.93 -9.35 10.24
CA LYS A 213 -0.71 -10.73 10.72
C LYS A 213 0.69 -11.25 10.32
N ALA A 214 1.08 -11.03 9.07
CA ALA A 214 2.40 -11.39 8.56
C ALA A 214 3.52 -10.66 9.33
N TYR A 215 3.36 -9.35 9.56
CA TYR A 215 4.29 -8.52 10.28
C TYR A 215 4.50 -9.03 11.70
N ARG A 216 3.42 -9.29 12.44
CA ARG A 216 3.48 -9.84 13.80
C ARG A 216 4.16 -11.21 13.84
N LYS A 217 3.88 -12.11 12.88
CA LYS A 217 4.57 -13.42 12.73
C LYS A 217 6.08 -13.21 12.59
N TYR A 218 6.51 -12.34 11.68
CA TYR A 218 7.94 -12.10 11.43
C TYR A 218 8.63 -11.28 12.52
N LEU A 219 7.90 -10.42 13.23
CA LEU A 219 8.38 -9.70 14.40
C LEU A 219 8.72 -10.67 15.53
N ARG A 220 7.85 -11.67 15.78
CA ARG A 220 8.10 -12.75 16.73
C ARG A 220 9.34 -13.56 16.33
N ILE A 221 9.41 -14.02 15.08
CA ILE A 221 10.58 -14.77 14.58
C ILE A 221 11.88 -13.97 14.76
N ARG A 222 11.85 -12.65 14.53
CA ARG A 222 13.00 -11.78 14.78
C ARG A 222 13.41 -11.75 16.25
N ARG A 223 12.45 -11.67 17.17
CA ARG A 223 12.70 -11.67 18.63
C ARG A 223 13.25 -13.02 19.12
N GLU A 224 12.89 -14.11 18.45
CA GLU A 224 13.39 -15.46 18.71
C GLU A 224 14.76 -15.75 18.05
N GLY A 225 15.43 -14.73 17.49
CA GLY A 225 16.77 -14.85 16.91
C GLY A 225 16.82 -15.05 15.39
N GLY A 226 15.67 -15.18 14.72
CA GLY A 226 15.58 -15.31 13.27
C GLY A 226 15.83 -16.74 12.78
N TRP A 227 16.73 -16.90 11.82
CA TRP A 227 17.12 -18.20 11.28
C TRP A 227 18.59 -18.19 10.86
N GLU A 228 19.22 -19.36 10.95
CA GLU A 228 20.60 -19.57 10.55
C GLU A 228 20.78 -19.53 9.02
N THR A 229 22.01 -19.25 8.60
CA THR A 229 22.38 -19.27 7.18
C THR A 229 22.75 -20.68 6.74
N ILE A 230 22.22 -21.13 5.62
CA ILE A 230 22.61 -22.40 4.99
C ILE A 230 23.88 -22.17 4.14
N PRO A 231 25.00 -22.86 4.44
CA PRO A 231 26.24 -22.70 3.69
C PRO A 231 26.09 -23.01 2.19
N SER A 232 26.95 -22.39 1.39
CA SER A 232 27.09 -22.68 -0.05
C SER A 232 27.50 -24.14 -0.28
N GLY A 233 27.24 -24.66 -1.48
CA GLY A 233 27.59 -26.03 -1.87
C GLY A 233 26.71 -26.56 -3.00
N LYS A 234 26.91 -27.82 -3.40
CA LYS A 234 26.13 -28.48 -4.47
C LYS A 234 24.61 -28.41 -4.20
N ALA A 235 23.80 -28.49 -5.24
CA ALA A 235 22.34 -28.45 -5.09
C ALA A 235 21.84 -29.63 -4.23
N LEU A 236 20.97 -29.35 -3.26
CA LEU A 236 20.38 -30.36 -2.38
C LEU A 236 19.12 -30.96 -3.03
N ARG A 237 18.99 -32.28 -3.06
CA ARG A 237 17.88 -33.01 -3.71
C ARG A 237 17.34 -34.11 -2.80
N LYS A 238 16.09 -34.52 -3.03
CA LYS A 238 15.46 -35.65 -2.33
C LYS A 238 16.39 -36.88 -2.32
N GLY A 239 16.55 -37.52 -1.17
CA GLY A 239 17.43 -38.66 -0.95
C GLY A 239 18.85 -38.31 -0.47
N MET A 240 19.28 -37.04 -0.56
CA MET A 240 20.57 -36.62 -0.01
C MET A 240 20.55 -36.55 1.52
N GLN A 241 21.73 -36.66 2.13
CA GLN A 241 21.97 -36.56 3.57
C GLN A 241 23.04 -35.51 3.90
N GLY A 242 23.12 -35.11 5.17
CA GLY A 242 24.20 -34.27 5.70
C GLY A 242 23.73 -32.94 6.31
N PRO A 243 24.66 -32.14 6.86
CA PRO A 243 24.31 -30.99 7.72
C PRO A 243 23.41 -29.94 7.06
N ARG A 244 23.52 -29.74 5.74
CA ARG A 244 22.68 -28.80 4.98
C ARG A 244 21.21 -29.24 4.87
N VAL A 245 20.93 -30.55 4.99
CA VAL A 245 19.57 -31.07 5.05
C VAL A 245 18.90 -30.64 6.35
N ASP A 246 19.62 -30.80 7.47
CA ASP A 246 19.14 -30.42 8.79
C ASP A 246 18.88 -28.91 8.88
N LEU A 247 19.83 -28.09 8.43
CA LEU A 247 19.68 -26.63 8.36
C LEU A 247 18.48 -26.22 7.49
N LEU A 248 18.24 -26.92 6.37
CA LEU A 248 17.06 -26.67 5.53
C LEU A 248 15.76 -27.00 6.27
N ALA A 249 15.70 -28.12 6.99
CA ALA A 249 14.53 -28.52 7.75
C ALA A 249 14.22 -27.53 8.88
N ARG A 250 15.23 -27.14 9.68
CA ARG A 250 15.09 -26.09 10.71
C ARG A 250 14.58 -24.79 10.10
N ARG A 251 15.21 -24.35 8.99
CA ARG A 251 14.83 -23.12 8.29
C ARG A 251 13.38 -23.11 7.83
N LEU A 252 12.90 -24.20 7.24
CA LEU A 252 11.53 -24.32 6.73
C LEU A 252 10.49 -24.46 7.85
N SER A 253 10.88 -25.03 8.99
CA SER A 253 10.01 -25.15 10.17
C SER A 253 9.71 -23.79 10.80
N ILE A 254 10.70 -22.90 10.89
CA ILE A 254 10.54 -21.54 11.46
C ILE A 254 9.44 -20.74 10.75
N THR A 255 9.32 -20.91 9.44
CA THR A 255 8.28 -20.22 8.65
C THR A 255 6.98 -21.02 8.48
N GLY A 256 6.90 -22.25 9.00
CA GLY A 256 5.73 -23.13 8.88
C GLY A 256 5.59 -23.80 7.51
N ASP A 257 6.63 -23.81 6.68
CA ASP A 257 6.62 -24.54 5.41
C ASP A 257 6.67 -26.07 5.65
N LEU A 258 7.33 -26.44 6.74
CA LEU A 258 7.44 -27.79 7.29
C LEU A 258 6.71 -27.83 8.64
N ASP A 259 6.05 -28.95 8.94
CA ASP A 259 5.50 -29.22 10.27
C ASP A 259 6.61 -29.11 11.35
N PRO A 260 6.27 -28.94 12.65
CA PRO A 260 7.27 -28.68 13.68
C PRO A 260 8.49 -29.60 13.57
N TYR A 261 9.67 -28.99 13.66
CA TYR A 261 10.92 -29.70 13.49
C TYR A 261 11.02 -30.87 14.48
N HIS A 262 11.27 -32.06 13.95
CA HIS A 262 11.67 -33.23 14.73
C HIS A 262 13.19 -33.42 14.56
N THR A 263 13.88 -33.83 15.62
CA THR A 263 15.37 -33.89 15.73
C THR A 263 16.10 -34.79 14.73
N ASP A 264 15.38 -35.46 13.82
CA ASP A 264 15.91 -36.57 13.02
C ASP A 264 15.87 -36.33 11.50
N TYR A 265 16.07 -35.10 11.03
CA TYR A 265 16.24 -34.82 9.60
C TYR A 265 17.64 -35.23 9.08
N LEU A 266 17.93 -36.53 9.18
CA LEU A 266 19.14 -37.15 8.62
C LEU A 266 19.12 -37.17 7.08
N TYR A 267 17.92 -37.21 6.48
CA TYR A 267 17.70 -37.34 5.03
C TYR A 267 16.72 -36.31 4.47
N PHE A 268 16.96 -35.91 3.22
CA PHE A 268 16.04 -35.09 2.46
C PHE A 268 14.86 -35.95 1.98
N ASP A 269 13.89 -36.13 2.86
CA ASP A 269 12.71 -36.96 2.65
C ASP A 269 11.62 -36.29 1.77
N ALA A 270 10.49 -37.00 1.60
CA ALA A 270 9.35 -36.49 0.84
C ALA A 270 8.64 -35.30 1.52
N ARG A 271 8.70 -35.19 2.85
CA ARG A 271 8.09 -34.08 3.61
C ARG A 271 8.86 -32.79 3.35
N LEU A 272 10.18 -32.84 3.51
CA LEU A 272 11.08 -31.73 3.23
C LEU A 272 11.00 -31.32 1.75
N PHE A 273 10.82 -32.27 0.83
CA PHE A 273 10.66 -31.98 -0.60
C PHE A 273 9.40 -31.15 -0.87
N ARG A 274 8.28 -31.52 -0.24
CA ARG A 274 7.03 -30.75 -0.34
C ARG A 274 7.16 -29.38 0.33
N ALA A 275 7.79 -29.29 1.49
CA ALA A 275 8.04 -28.03 2.19
C ALA A 275 8.89 -27.07 1.34
N LEU A 276 9.97 -27.57 0.72
CA LEU A 276 10.80 -26.75 -0.16
C LEU A 276 10.01 -26.25 -1.40
N LYS A 277 9.14 -27.08 -1.97
CA LYS A 277 8.25 -26.64 -3.07
C LYS A 277 7.27 -25.55 -2.64
N LYS A 278 6.74 -25.63 -1.40
CA LYS A 278 5.90 -24.56 -0.83
C LYS A 278 6.70 -23.26 -0.70
N PHE A 279 7.91 -23.34 -0.13
CA PHE A 279 8.82 -22.20 -0.03
C PHE A 279 9.13 -21.60 -1.40
N GLN A 280 9.57 -22.40 -2.38
CA GLN A 280 9.91 -21.90 -3.70
C GLN A 280 8.74 -21.16 -4.35
N ARG A 281 7.53 -21.74 -4.28
CA ARG A 281 6.32 -21.12 -4.83
C ARG A 281 6.04 -19.75 -4.20
N ARG A 282 6.09 -19.64 -2.87
CA ARG A 282 5.77 -18.37 -2.18
C ARG A 282 6.85 -17.30 -2.32
N HIS A 283 8.01 -17.63 -2.91
CA HIS A 283 9.11 -16.72 -3.21
C HIS A 283 9.29 -16.47 -4.72
N ASP A 284 8.32 -16.88 -5.55
CA ASP A 284 8.39 -16.79 -7.02
C ASP A 284 9.63 -17.48 -7.63
N ILE A 285 9.96 -18.65 -7.07
CA ILE A 285 10.99 -19.56 -7.57
C ILE A 285 10.28 -20.79 -8.14
N TRP A 286 10.80 -21.32 -9.25
CA TRP A 286 10.27 -22.54 -9.84
C TRP A 286 10.24 -23.68 -8.80
N PRO A 287 9.07 -24.29 -8.49
CA PRO A 287 8.92 -25.22 -7.37
C PRO A 287 9.43 -26.62 -7.75
N SER A 288 10.73 -26.74 -8.01
CA SER A 288 11.41 -27.99 -8.36
C SER A 288 11.57 -28.95 -7.17
N GLY A 289 11.52 -28.44 -5.94
CA GLY A 289 11.87 -29.19 -4.73
C GLY A 289 13.38 -29.48 -4.63
N VAL A 290 14.20 -28.77 -5.40
CA VAL A 290 15.66 -28.83 -5.38
C VAL A 290 16.19 -27.52 -4.81
N MET A 291 17.06 -27.58 -3.80
CA MET A 291 17.70 -26.38 -3.26
C MET A 291 18.87 -26.00 -4.16
N THR A 292 18.56 -25.23 -5.21
CA THR A 292 19.54 -24.56 -6.06
C THR A 292 20.19 -23.39 -5.33
N GLU A 293 21.23 -22.79 -5.92
CA GLU A 293 21.84 -21.58 -5.36
C GLU A 293 20.84 -20.40 -5.28
N GLU A 294 19.93 -20.26 -6.25
CA GLU A 294 18.84 -19.28 -6.17
C GLU A 294 17.94 -19.54 -4.95
N THR A 295 17.54 -20.79 -4.74
CA THR A 295 16.71 -21.19 -3.60
C THR A 295 17.44 -20.94 -2.27
N ARG A 296 18.73 -21.29 -2.19
CA ARG A 296 19.57 -21.07 -1.01
C ARG A 296 19.69 -19.59 -0.68
N ARG A 297 19.95 -18.72 -1.67
CA ARG A 297 19.99 -17.26 -1.47
C ARG A 297 18.66 -16.73 -0.94
N ALA A 298 17.54 -17.23 -1.45
CA ALA A 298 16.22 -16.83 -0.97
C ALA A 298 15.93 -17.28 0.47
N LEU A 299 16.34 -18.50 0.84
CA LEU A 299 16.27 -19.05 2.21
C LEU A 299 17.11 -18.23 3.20
N ASN A 300 18.29 -17.78 2.75
CA ASN A 300 19.25 -17.02 3.54
C ASN A 300 18.99 -15.52 3.60
N VAL A 301 17.94 -14.99 2.95
CA VAL A 301 17.55 -13.59 3.17
C VAL A 301 17.22 -13.43 4.66
N PRO A 302 17.86 -12.52 5.41
CA PRO A 302 17.64 -12.39 6.85
C PRO A 302 16.20 -11.99 7.21
N VAL A 303 15.75 -12.36 8.40
CA VAL A 303 14.43 -11.99 8.91
C VAL A 303 14.20 -10.48 8.93
N SER A 304 15.23 -9.69 9.24
CA SER A 304 15.17 -8.22 9.24
C SER A 304 14.83 -7.65 7.85
N LYS A 305 15.37 -8.23 6.78
CA LYS A 305 15.06 -7.83 5.40
C LYS A 305 13.64 -8.23 5.00
N ARG A 306 13.16 -9.41 5.41
CA ARG A 306 11.77 -9.84 5.17
C ARG A 306 10.77 -9.00 5.95
N LEU A 307 11.05 -8.72 7.22
CA LEU A 307 10.23 -7.85 8.05
C LEU A 307 10.18 -6.43 7.48
N ALA A 308 11.30 -5.90 6.99
CA ALA A 308 11.33 -4.61 6.30
C ALA A 308 10.47 -4.63 5.02
N GLN A 309 10.55 -5.70 4.21
CA GLN A 309 9.71 -5.84 3.02
C GLN A 309 8.21 -5.89 3.38
N ILE A 310 7.83 -6.63 4.44
CA ILE A 310 6.46 -6.64 4.95
C ILE A 310 6.05 -5.25 5.43
N LYS A 311 6.90 -4.55 6.21
CA LYS A 311 6.64 -3.18 6.69
C LYS A 311 6.36 -2.24 5.52
N LEU A 312 7.18 -2.23 4.48
CA LEU A 312 6.97 -1.38 3.29
C LEU A 312 5.58 -1.58 2.68
N ASN A 313 5.16 -2.85 2.53
CA ASN A 313 3.85 -3.18 1.99
C ASN A 313 2.71 -2.83 2.96
N LEU A 314 2.93 -2.99 4.26
CA LEU A 314 1.97 -2.58 5.29
C LEU A 314 1.75 -1.06 5.28
N GLU A 315 2.81 -0.27 5.17
CA GLU A 315 2.72 1.20 5.13
C GLU A 315 1.87 1.68 3.95
N HIS A 316 2.19 1.28 2.71
CA HIS A 316 1.42 1.77 1.56
C HIS A 316 0.02 1.15 1.45
N SER A 317 -0.23 -0.01 2.10
CA SER A 317 -1.59 -0.58 2.20
C SER A 317 -2.56 0.29 3.01
N ARG A 318 -2.06 1.22 3.84
CA ARG A 318 -2.88 2.19 4.59
C ARG A 318 -3.62 3.16 3.67
N TRP A 319 -3.11 3.37 2.46
CA TRP A 319 -3.73 4.23 1.46
C TRP A 319 -5.04 3.67 0.89
N GLU A 320 -5.40 2.44 1.28
CA GLU A 320 -6.53 1.69 0.74
C GLU A 320 -7.54 1.30 1.82
N LYS A 321 -8.02 2.25 2.63
CA LYS A 321 -8.80 1.91 3.84
C LYS A 321 -10.05 1.09 3.63
N GLU A 322 -10.79 1.40 2.57
CA GLU A 322 -12.09 0.81 2.32
C GLU A 322 -11.99 -0.64 1.85
N SER A 323 -13.05 -1.39 2.11
CA SER A 323 -13.22 -2.70 1.49
C SER A 323 -13.26 -2.55 -0.04
N TYR A 324 -12.67 -3.50 -0.76
CA TYR A 324 -12.77 -3.58 -2.23
C TYR A 324 -14.19 -3.93 -2.73
N GLY A 325 -15.13 -4.11 -1.81
CA GLY A 325 -16.49 -4.59 -2.10
C GLY A 325 -16.55 -6.10 -2.24
N ASN A 326 -17.73 -6.62 -2.57
CA ASN A 326 -17.95 -8.06 -2.66
C ASN A 326 -17.40 -8.66 -3.95
N GLU A 327 -17.36 -7.92 -5.06
CA GLU A 327 -16.92 -8.46 -6.35
C GLU A 327 -16.03 -7.48 -7.08
N TYR A 328 -14.79 -7.90 -7.35
CA TYR A 328 -13.77 -7.04 -7.96
C TYR A 328 -12.67 -7.86 -8.63
N ILE A 329 -12.01 -7.23 -9.59
CA ILE A 329 -10.78 -7.71 -10.21
C ILE A 329 -9.60 -7.07 -9.49
N TRP A 330 -8.64 -7.90 -9.07
CA TRP A 330 -7.39 -7.47 -8.44
C TRP A 330 -6.21 -7.98 -9.25
N ILE A 331 -5.31 -7.08 -9.62
CA ILE A 331 -4.14 -7.37 -10.44
C ILE A 331 -2.93 -6.90 -9.67
N ASN A 332 -2.07 -7.85 -9.28
CA ASN A 332 -0.83 -7.52 -8.59
C ASN A 332 0.34 -7.58 -9.57
N ILE A 333 0.92 -6.41 -9.85
CA ILE A 333 1.95 -6.23 -10.86
C ILE A 333 3.19 -7.11 -10.57
N PRO A 334 3.81 -7.08 -9.36
CA PRO A 334 4.91 -7.97 -9.01
C PRO A 334 4.60 -9.47 -9.02
N ASP A 335 3.34 -9.87 -8.83
CA ASP A 335 2.91 -11.27 -8.86
C ASP A 335 2.60 -11.76 -10.28
N PHE A 336 2.39 -10.83 -11.22
CA PHE A 336 1.97 -11.11 -12.59
C PHE A 336 0.71 -11.99 -12.65
N MET A 337 -0.23 -11.75 -11.73
CA MET A 337 -1.49 -12.48 -11.62
C MET A 337 -2.68 -11.53 -11.55
N MET A 338 -3.79 -11.98 -12.10
CA MET A 338 -5.12 -11.39 -11.93
C MET A 338 -6.01 -12.37 -11.18
N TYR A 339 -6.81 -11.82 -10.28
CA TYR A 339 -7.78 -12.53 -9.44
C TYR A 339 -9.12 -11.81 -9.58
N PHE A 340 -10.19 -12.57 -9.73
CA PHE A 340 -11.56 -12.10 -9.54
C PHE A 340 -12.03 -12.60 -8.19
N PHE A 341 -12.29 -11.68 -7.26
CA PHE A 341 -12.85 -12.00 -5.95
C PHE A 341 -14.37 -11.94 -6.02
N SER A 342 -15.04 -12.91 -5.38
CA SER A 342 -16.47 -12.90 -5.10
C SER A 342 -16.69 -13.30 -3.63
N GLY A 343 -17.09 -12.32 -2.82
CA GLY A 343 -16.94 -12.34 -1.37
C GLY A 343 -15.47 -12.59 -0.98
N ARG A 344 -15.24 -13.57 -0.10
CA ARG A 344 -13.90 -13.98 0.36
C ARG A 344 -13.25 -15.05 -0.53
N ARG A 345 -13.85 -15.40 -1.67
CA ARG A 345 -13.37 -16.48 -2.54
C ARG A 345 -12.78 -15.91 -3.83
N VAL A 346 -11.70 -16.51 -4.30
CA VAL A 346 -11.19 -16.27 -5.65
C VAL A 346 -12.01 -17.11 -6.63
N ALA A 347 -12.90 -16.46 -7.36
CA ALA A 347 -13.80 -17.10 -8.32
C ALA A 347 -13.12 -17.39 -9.66
N LEU A 348 -12.14 -16.58 -10.04
CA LEU A 348 -11.31 -16.77 -11.23
C LEU A 348 -9.89 -16.27 -10.93
N LYS A 349 -8.87 -16.98 -11.43
CA LYS A 349 -7.49 -16.47 -11.41
C LYS A 349 -6.74 -16.86 -12.67
N MET A 350 -5.87 -15.97 -13.12
CA MET A 350 -5.03 -16.23 -14.29
C MET A 350 -3.73 -15.42 -14.26
N ARG A 351 -2.73 -15.92 -14.99
CA ARG A 351 -1.47 -15.21 -15.23
C ARG A 351 -1.73 -14.01 -16.14
N VAL A 352 -0.98 -12.93 -15.90
CA VAL A 352 -0.97 -11.75 -16.75
C VAL A 352 0.44 -11.39 -17.20
N ILE A 353 0.53 -10.62 -18.28
CA ILE A 353 1.74 -9.89 -18.68
C ILE A 353 1.46 -8.40 -18.45
N VAL A 354 2.39 -7.74 -17.79
CA VAL A 354 2.31 -6.30 -17.45
C VAL A 354 3.40 -5.52 -18.20
N GLY A 355 3.41 -4.21 -17.99
CA GLY A 355 4.38 -3.30 -18.58
C GLY A 355 5.82 -3.70 -18.28
N ARG A 356 6.71 -3.52 -19.25
CA ARG A 356 8.16 -3.62 -19.02
C ARG A 356 8.66 -2.50 -18.11
N LYS A 357 9.87 -2.62 -17.58
CA LYS A 357 10.47 -1.56 -16.73
C LYS A 357 10.49 -0.17 -17.40
N LYS A 358 10.70 -0.13 -18.73
CA LYS A 358 10.68 1.11 -19.52
C LYS A 358 9.27 1.67 -19.80
N ASN A 359 8.22 0.89 -19.58
CA ASN A 359 6.82 1.27 -19.78
C ASN A 359 5.96 0.62 -18.69
N PRO A 360 6.13 1.03 -17.42
CA PRO A 360 5.53 0.36 -16.28
C PRO A 360 4.00 0.46 -16.32
N THR A 361 3.32 -0.61 -15.92
CA THR A 361 1.87 -0.55 -15.70
C THR A 361 1.59 0.34 -14.48
N PRO A 362 0.71 1.35 -14.58
CA PRO A 362 0.41 2.26 -13.47
C PRO A 362 -0.39 1.58 -12.36
N VAL A 363 -0.23 2.07 -11.13
CA VAL A 363 -0.98 1.62 -9.94
C VAL A 363 -2.21 2.51 -9.75
N PHE A 364 -3.42 1.95 -9.90
CA PHE A 364 -4.66 2.71 -9.81
C PHE A 364 -5.91 1.82 -9.68
N THR A 365 -7.07 2.44 -9.46
CA THR A 365 -8.38 1.79 -9.48
C THR A 365 -9.24 2.39 -10.61
N SER A 366 -10.00 1.55 -11.32
CA SER A 366 -11.08 1.98 -12.22
C SER A 366 -12.22 0.94 -12.18
N LYS A 367 -13.21 1.03 -13.08
CA LYS A 367 -14.31 0.08 -13.20
C LYS A 367 -14.49 -0.38 -14.65
N MET A 368 -14.40 -1.70 -14.87
CA MET A 368 -14.66 -2.34 -16.16
C MET A 368 -16.11 -2.15 -16.55
N SER A 369 -16.34 -1.71 -17.78
CA SER A 369 -17.65 -1.28 -18.27
C SER A 369 -18.15 -2.10 -19.47
N TYR A 370 -17.26 -2.59 -20.33
CA TYR A 370 -17.62 -3.39 -21.50
C TYR A 370 -16.43 -4.18 -22.04
N VAL A 371 -16.70 -5.14 -22.93
CA VAL A 371 -15.70 -5.91 -23.66
C VAL A 371 -15.84 -5.64 -25.15
N VAL A 372 -14.74 -5.36 -25.84
CA VAL A 372 -14.70 -5.25 -27.31
C VAL A 372 -14.23 -6.60 -27.86
N LEU A 373 -15.06 -7.23 -28.68
CA LEU A 373 -14.77 -8.45 -29.42
C LEU A 373 -14.13 -8.08 -30.77
N ASN A 374 -13.18 -8.89 -31.21
CA ASN A 374 -12.42 -8.72 -32.45
C ASN A 374 -11.96 -7.25 -32.65
N PRO A 375 -11.16 -6.68 -31.73
CA PRO A 375 -10.86 -5.25 -31.73
C PRO A 375 -9.94 -4.86 -32.89
N TYR A 376 -10.25 -3.74 -33.54
CA TYR A 376 -9.23 -2.96 -34.25
C TYR A 376 -8.15 -2.53 -33.25
N TRP A 377 -6.90 -2.52 -33.71
CA TRP A 377 -5.80 -1.96 -32.92
C TRP A 377 -5.33 -0.64 -33.51
N SER A 378 -5.83 0.47 -32.96
CA SER A 378 -5.23 1.79 -33.15
C SER A 378 -3.96 1.88 -32.31
N VAL A 379 -2.82 2.02 -32.98
CA VAL A 379 -1.51 2.02 -32.36
C VAL A 379 -1.33 3.31 -31.53
N PRO A 380 -0.97 3.21 -30.24
CA PRO A 380 -0.67 4.39 -29.43
C PRO A 380 0.43 5.25 -30.03
N SER A 381 0.28 6.58 -30.00
CA SER A 381 1.23 7.54 -30.57
C SER A 381 2.68 7.30 -30.12
N SER A 382 2.90 6.87 -28.86
CA SER A 382 4.24 6.57 -28.37
C SER A 382 4.91 5.38 -29.09
N ILE A 383 4.14 4.37 -29.50
CA ILE A 383 4.64 3.24 -30.29
C ILE A 383 4.88 3.69 -31.73
N VAL A 384 3.96 4.49 -32.28
CA VAL A 384 4.13 5.09 -33.62
C VAL A 384 5.46 5.84 -33.69
N LYS A 385 5.68 6.81 -32.80
CA LYS A 385 6.88 7.65 -32.80
C LYS A 385 8.18 6.89 -32.50
N LYS A 386 8.18 6.01 -31.49
CA LYS A 386 9.43 5.40 -30.98
C LYS A 386 9.80 4.07 -31.60
N GLU A 387 8.86 3.38 -32.25
CA GLU A 387 9.09 2.01 -32.76
C GLU A 387 8.72 1.87 -34.24
N MET A 388 7.70 2.58 -34.74
CA MET A 388 7.26 2.43 -36.13
C MET A 388 7.83 3.48 -37.07
N LEU A 389 7.93 4.74 -36.64
CA LEU A 389 8.48 5.83 -37.46
C LEU A 389 9.92 5.56 -37.92
N PRO A 390 10.87 5.11 -37.06
CA PRO A 390 12.22 4.80 -37.53
C PRO A 390 12.23 3.71 -38.61
N ARG A 391 11.31 2.73 -38.52
CA ARG A 391 11.19 1.66 -39.51
C ARG A 391 10.53 2.12 -40.80
N LEU A 392 9.60 3.06 -40.74
CA LEU A 392 8.99 3.68 -41.92
C LEU A 392 9.98 4.56 -42.67
N GLN A 393 10.87 5.23 -41.94
CA GLN A 393 11.97 6.00 -42.53
C GLN A 393 13.00 5.07 -43.20
N GLU A 394 13.22 3.86 -42.68
CA GLU A 394 14.07 2.85 -43.33
C GLU A 394 13.38 2.14 -44.51
N ASP A 395 12.10 1.84 -44.38
CA ASP A 395 11.28 1.06 -45.31
C ASP A 395 9.84 1.61 -45.37
N PRO A 396 9.49 2.39 -46.42
CA PRO A 396 8.14 2.92 -46.60
C PRO A 396 7.03 1.86 -46.67
N ASP A 397 7.36 0.61 -47.08
CA ASP A 397 6.41 -0.51 -47.15
C ASP A 397 6.20 -1.23 -45.81
N TYR A 398 6.85 -0.77 -44.74
CA TYR A 398 6.82 -1.39 -43.41
C TYR A 398 5.40 -1.60 -42.86
N LEU A 399 4.46 -0.66 -43.10
CA LEU A 399 3.08 -0.81 -42.63
C LEU A 399 2.35 -1.92 -43.39
N ALA A 400 2.42 -1.89 -44.72
CA ALA A 400 1.75 -2.84 -45.60
C ALA A 400 2.25 -4.27 -45.35
N SER A 401 3.57 -4.46 -45.27
CA SER A 401 4.18 -5.79 -45.00
C SER A 401 3.78 -6.41 -43.65
N ARG A 402 3.22 -5.61 -42.75
CA ARG A 402 2.78 -6.01 -41.40
C ARG A 402 1.27 -5.89 -41.19
N ASN A 403 0.50 -5.68 -42.26
CA ASN A 403 -0.96 -5.51 -42.26
C ASN A 403 -1.42 -4.34 -41.38
N PHE A 404 -0.68 -3.23 -41.40
CA PHE A 404 -1.11 -1.94 -40.87
C PHE A 404 -1.59 -1.03 -41.99
N LYS A 405 -2.56 -0.19 -41.65
CA LYS A 405 -3.11 0.86 -42.50
C LYS A 405 -2.95 2.21 -41.79
N ALA A 406 -2.71 3.27 -42.54
CA ALA A 406 -2.61 4.63 -42.01
C ALA A 406 -3.83 5.46 -42.39
N TYR A 407 -4.25 6.36 -41.49
CA TYR A 407 -5.42 7.22 -41.68
C TYR A 407 -5.11 8.62 -41.16
N ASP A 408 -5.46 9.66 -41.91
CA ASP A 408 -5.48 11.07 -41.47
C ASP A 408 -6.50 11.30 -40.33
N ASN A 409 -7.58 10.52 -40.31
CA ASN A 409 -8.52 10.40 -39.21
C ASN A 409 -9.26 9.05 -39.31
N TRP A 410 -9.31 8.29 -38.22
CA TRP A 410 -9.75 6.89 -38.25
C TRP A 410 -11.24 6.73 -37.96
N ARG A 411 -11.94 6.05 -38.88
CA ARG A 411 -13.26 5.44 -38.69
C ARG A 411 -13.29 4.10 -39.45
N ALA A 412 -13.98 3.10 -38.90
CA ALA A 412 -14.14 1.81 -39.57
C ALA A 412 -14.80 2.00 -40.95
N GLY A 413 -14.27 1.34 -41.98
CA GLY A 413 -14.73 1.45 -43.36
C GLY A 413 -14.22 2.67 -44.13
N ARG A 414 -13.40 3.54 -43.52
CA ARG A 414 -12.69 4.59 -44.25
C ARG A 414 -11.55 3.96 -45.08
N GLU A 415 -11.29 4.52 -46.25
CA GLU A 415 -10.11 4.18 -47.04
C GLU A 415 -8.84 4.70 -46.36
N PRO A 416 -7.76 3.89 -46.32
CA PRO A 416 -6.47 4.34 -45.81
C PRO A 416 -5.82 5.35 -46.76
N ILE A 417 -4.91 6.15 -46.22
CA ILE A 417 -4.01 6.94 -47.07
C ILE A 417 -2.98 6.01 -47.71
N ASP A 418 -2.45 6.40 -48.86
CA ASP A 418 -1.22 5.80 -49.38
C ASP A 418 -0.04 6.29 -48.54
N THR A 419 0.72 5.36 -47.98
CA THR A 419 1.88 5.66 -47.14
C THR A 419 3.10 6.06 -47.95
N LEU A 420 3.11 5.78 -49.26
CA LEU A 420 4.19 6.18 -50.18
C LEU A 420 4.12 7.67 -50.53
N ASP A 421 2.95 8.29 -50.43
CA ASP A 421 2.74 9.72 -50.68
C ASP A 421 3.16 10.62 -49.49
N VAL A 422 3.56 10.01 -48.37
CA VAL A 422 3.93 10.73 -47.14
C VAL A 422 5.45 10.78 -47.02
N ASP A 423 6.02 11.99 -46.94
CA ASP A 423 7.42 12.17 -46.53
C ASP A 423 7.55 11.88 -45.02
N TRP A 424 8.01 10.68 -44.66
CA TRP A 424 8.21 10.29 -43.26
C TRP A 424 9.44 10.92 -42.60
N TYR A 425 10.38 11.47 -43.37
CA TYR A 425 11.59 12.12 -42.84
C TYR A 425 11.30 13.52 -42.28
N GLN A 426 10.16 14.12 -42.63
CA GLN A 426 9.72 15.38 -42.03
C GLN A 426 9.30 15.24 -40.54
N TYR A 427 9.13 14.01 -40.05
CA TYR A 427 8.74 13.72 -38.68
C TYR A 427 9.87 13.13 -37.85
N ASP A 428 9.85 13.41 -36.56
CA ASP A 428 10.76 12.84 -35.56
C ASP A 428 9.98 12.37 -34.30
N GLU A 429 10.71 11.97 -33.25
CA GLU A 429 10.10 11.51 -32.00
C GLU A 429 9.34 12.60 -31.23
N ASN A 430 9.58 13.88 -31.54
CA ASN A 430 8.93 15.03 -30.90
C ASN A 430 7.73 15.54 -31.71
N SER A 431 7.69 15.23 -33.00
CA SER A 431 6.68 15.66 -33.97
C SER A 431 5.29 15.14 -33.63
N SER A 432 4.26 15.94 -33.91
CA SER A 432 2.87 15.47 -33.89
C SER A 432 2.55 14.81 -35.21
N ILE A 433 2.62 13.48 -35.26
CA ILE A 433 2.27 12.70 -36.45
C ILE A 433 0.74 12.75 -36.62
N PRO A 434 0.21 13.34 -37.71
CA PRO A 434 -1.23 13.54 -37.91
C PRO A 434 -1.95 12.27 -38.40
N TYR A 435 -1.32 11.11 -38.28
CA TYR A 435 -1.83 9.84 -38.80
C TYR A 435 -2.06 8.82 -37.69
N ILE A 436 -3.11 8.04 -37.84
CA ILE A 436 -3.50 6.95 -36.94
C ILE A 436 -3.20 5.64 -37.65
N PHE A 437 -2.28 4.85 -37.10
CA PHE A 437 -1.96 3.53 -37.62
C PHE A 437 -2.91 2.52 -37.00
N VAL A 438 -3.54 1.71 -37.84
CA VAL A 438 -4.55 0.74 -37.42
C VAL A 438 -4.21 -0.62 -38.00
N ARG A 439 -4.38 -1.63 -37.17
CA ARG A 439 -4.43 -3.02 -37.62
C ARG A 439 -5.84 -3.57 -37.47
N ASP A 440 -6.30 -4.23 -38.51
CA ASP A 440 -7.62 -4.85 -38.56
C ASP A 440 -7.75 -6.02 -37.58
N PRO A 441 -8.98 -6.40 -37.20
CA PRO A 441 -9.22 -7.63 -36.46
C PRO A 441 -8.74 -8.84 -37.25
N GLY A 442 -8.17 -9.83 -36.57
CA GLY A 442 -7.72 -11.05 -37.22
C GLY A 442 -6.51 -11.69 -36.56
N GLU A 443 -5.98 -12.72 -37.21
CA GLU A 443 -4.84 -13.47 -36.72
C GLU A 443 -3.59 -12.58 -36.60
N GLY A 444 -2.85 -12.77 -35.50
CA GLY A 444 -1.67 -11.98 -35.19
C GLY A 444 -1.93 -10.55 -34.71
N ASN A 445 -3.20 -10.07 -34.65
CA ASN A 445 -3.50 -8.76 -34.06
C ASN A 445 -2.96 -8.74 -32.61
N PRO A 446 -2.12 -7.75 -32.22
CA PRO A 446 -1.51 -7.71 -30.88
C PRO A 446 -2.50 -7.63 -29.71
N LEU A 447 -3.72 -7.18 -29.96
CA LEU A 447 -4.83 -7.18 -28.99
C LEU A 447 -5.56 -8.52 -28.88
N GLY A 448 -5.26 -9.48 -29.76
CA GLY A 448 -5.95 -10.77 -29.86
C GLY A 448 -7.44 -10.59 -30.20
N LYS A 449 -8.28 -11.51 -29.71
CA LYS A 449 -9.72 -11.53 -30.04
C LYS A 449 -10.60 -10.66 -29.14
N MET A 450 -10.06 -10.11 -28.04
CA MET A 450 -10.89 -9.35 -27.10
C MET A 450 -10.11 -8.36 -26.24
N LYS A 451 -10.79 -7.26 -25.90
CA LYS A 451 -10.26 -6.15 -25.08
C LYS A 451 -11.29 -5.77 -24.01
N PHE A 452 -10.91 -5.85 -22.75
CA PHE A 452 -11.73 -5.54 -21.58
C PHE A 452 -11.48 -4.09 -21.14
N ILE A 453 -12.50 -3.25 -21.22
CA ILE A 453 -12.36 -1.81 -21.05
C ILE A 453 -12.81 -1.35 -19.67
N PHE A 454 -11.91 -0.67 -18.96
CA PHE A 454 -12.17 0.07 -17.73
C PHE A 454 -11.68 1.52 -17.92
N PRO A 455 -12.55 2.46 -18.34
CA PRO A 455 -12.13 3.81 -18.70
C PRO A 455 -11.26 4.48 -17.62
N ASN A 456 -10.11 5.04 -18.02
CA ASN A 456 -9.17 5.65 -17.09
C ASN A 456 -8.23 6.65 -17.79
N ARG A 457 -7.66 7.57 -17.01
CA ARG A 457 -6.73 8.61 -17.50
C ARG A 457 -5.37 8.11 -18.01
N PHE A 458 -5.10 6.81 -17.91
CA PHE A 458 -3.82 6.20 -18.32
C PHE A 458 -3.91 5.42 -19.63
N ALA A 459 -5.10 5.35 -20.24
CA ALA A 459 -5.37 4.54 -21.44
C ALA A 459 -4.98 3.05 -21.28
N VAL A 460 -5.01 2.52 -20.05
CA VAL A 460 -4.71 1.11 -19.75
C VAL A 460 -5.96 0.26 -19.88
N TYR A 461 -5.83 -0.94 -20.43
CA TYR A 461 -6.89 -1.95 -20.52
C TYR A 461 -6.32 -3.36 -20.35
N MET A 462 -7.20 -4.34 -20.17
CA MET A 462 -6.86 -5.76 -20.23
C MET A 462 -7.19 -6.30 -21.61
N HIS A 463 -6.38 -7.17 -22.19
CA HIS A 463 -6.66 -7.71 -23.52
C HIS A 463 -6.04 -9.08 -23.76
N ASP A 464 -6.47 -9.73 -24.84
CA ASP A 464 -5.91 -10.97 -25.35
C ASP A 464 -4.56 -10.73 -26.06
N THR A 465 -3.85 -11.78 -26.44
CA THR A 465 -2.61 -11.66 -27.21
C THR A 465 -2.31 -12.96 -27.96
N PRO A 466 -1.79 -12.88 -29.19
CA PRO A 466 -1.35 -14.07 -29.93
C PRO A 466 -0.13 -14.74 -29.27
N ASN A 467 0.68 -13.97 -28.51
CA ASN A 467 1.93 -14.43 -27.92
C ASN A 467 1.74 -15.19 -26.59
N LYS A 468 1.02 -16.32 -26.63
CA LYS A 468 0.71 -17.13 -25.43
C LYS A 468 1.93 -17.77 -24.77
N ALA A 469 3.01 -18.01 -25.51
CA ALA A 469 4.24 -18.61 -24.98
C ALA A 469 4.87 -17.77 -23.84
N LEU A 470 4.74 -16.44 -23.88
CA LEU A 470 5.30 -15.54 -22.86
C LEU A 470 4.72 -15.75 -21.46
N PHE A 471 3.53 -16.37 -21.34
CA PHE A 471 2.97 -16.71 -20.05
C PHE A 471 3.73 -17.84 -19.34
N LYS A 472 4.60 -18.60 -20.02
CA LYS A 472 5.44 -19.63 -19.39
C LYS A 472 6.59 -19.03 -18.56
N ASN A 473 6.96 -17.77 -18.79
CA ASN A 473 8.05 -17.10 -18.09
C ASN A 473 7.66 -16.72 -16.65
N SER A 474 8.63 -16.78 -15.73
CA SER A 474 8.45 -16.32 -14.34
C SER A 474 8.24 -14.80 -14.28
N ILE A 475 9.14 -14.04 -14.90
CA ILE A 475 9.01 -12.58 -15.08
C ILE A 475 8.17 -12.31 -16.34
N ARG A 476 7.06 -11.57 -16.20
CA ARG A 476 6.12 -11.29 -17.30
C ARG A 476 5.90 -9.78 -17.51
N ALA A 477 6.98 -9.02 -17.49
CA ALA A 477 7.01 -7.58 -17.73
C ALA A 477 7.42 -7.29 -19.20
N TYR A 478 6.51 -7.52 -20.16
CA TYR A 478 6.80 -7.47 -21.61
C TYR A 478 5.90 -6.50 -22.40
N SER A 479 4.87 -5.90 -21.79
CA SER A 479 3.96 -5.00 -22.52
C SER A 479 4.43 -3.54 -22.50
N HIS A 480 3.69 -2.68 -23.20
CA HIS A 480 3.84 -1.21 -23.18
C HIS A 480 2.95 -0.55 -22.11
N GLY A 481 2.59 -1.26 -21.05
CA GLY A 481 1.84 -0.73 -19.91
C GLY A 481 0.43 -1.33 -19.76
N CYS A 482 -0.18 -1.81 -20.84
CA CYS A 482 -1.45 -2.56 -20.80
C CYS A 482 -1.26 -3.98 -20.25
N ILE A 483 -2.36 -4.66 -19.90
CA ILE A 483 -2.32 -5.96 -19.24
C ILE A 483 -2.79 -7.05 -20.20
N ARG A 484 -1.93 -8.01 -20.54
CA ARG A 484 -2.31 -9.16 -21.39
C ARG A 484 -2.75 -10.33 -20.53
N LEU A 485 -3.87 -10.95 -20.89
CA LEU A 485 -4.46 -12.06 -20.15
C LEU A 485 -4.06 -13.42 -20.73
N HIS A 486 -3.74 -14.38 -19.86
CA HIS A 486 -3.43 -15.75 -20.28
C HIS A 486 -4.67 -16.44 -20.88
N GLN A 487 -5.80 -16.35 -20.18
CA GLN A 487 -7.06 -17.03 -20.52
C GLN A 487 -8.21 -16.01 -20.63
N PRO A 488 -8.17 -15.07 -21.59
CA PRO A 488 -9.16 -14.01 -21.71
C PRO A 488 -10.56 -14.55 -21.99
N GLN A 489 -10.69 -15.63 -22.77
CA GLN A 489 -11.98 -16.32 -23.01
C GLN A 489 -12.69 -16.69 -21.69
N LYS A 490 -11.96 -17.21 -20.70
CA LYS A 490 -12.55 -17.53 -19.39
C LYS A 490 -13.03 -16.30 -18.63
N LEU A 491 -12.33 -15.16 -18.78
CA LEU A 491 -12.80 -13.91 -18.18
C LEU A 491 -14.06 -13.43 -18.91
N LEU A 492 -14.10 -13.49 -20.24
CA LEU A 492 -15.26 -13.12 -21.05
C LEU A 492 -16.48 -13.95 -20.65
N GLU A 493 -16.37 -15.27 -20.65
CA GLU A 493 -17.44 -16.18 -20.21
C GLU A 493 -17.90 -15.83 -18.78
N PHE A 494 -16.96 -15.66 -17.86
CA PHE A 494 -17.26 -15.40 -16.46
C PHE A 494 -18.02 -14.07 -16.24
N VAL A 495 -17.62 -13.00 -16.94
CA VAL A 495 -18.22 -11.67 -16.75
C VAL A 495 -19.50 -11.52 -17.57
N SER A 496 -19.53 -12.01 -18.80
CA SER A 496 -20.71 -11.88 -19.66
C SER A 496 -21.87 -12.75 -19.16
N SER A 497 -21.61 -13.95 -18.65
CA SER A 497 -22.68 -14.81 -18.10
C SER A 497 -23.36 -14.24 -16.84
N ARG A 498 -22.74 -13.26 -16.17
CA ARG A 498 -23.25 -12.66 -14.92
C ARG A 498 -23.70 -11.22 -15.09
N TYR A 499 -23.08 -10.50 -16.02
CA TYR A 499 -23.17 -9.05 -16.11
C TYR A 499 -23.42 -8.57 -17.53
N SER A 500 -23.82 -9.42 -18.47
CA SER A 500 -24.29 -8.95 -19.78
C SER A 500 -25.76 -9.33 -19.98
N ALA A 501 -26.47 -8.50 -20.75
CA ALA A 501 -27.80 -8.84 -21.26
C ALA A 501 -27.71 -9.78 -22.48
N GLU A 502 -26.55 -9.85 -23.13
CA GLU A 502 -26.34 -10.72 -24.28
C GLU A 502 -26.04 -12.17 -23.84
N SER A 503 -26.58 -13.13 -24.59
CA SER A 503 -26.31 -14.54 -24.34
C SER A 503 -24.89 -14.91 -24.78
N MET A 504 -24.28 -15.87 -24.08
CA MET A 504 -22.97 -16.40 -24.47
C MET A 504 -22.97 -17.01 -25.87
N LEU A 505 -24.10 -17.57 -26.33
CA LEU A 505 -24.25 -18.08 -27.70
C LEU A 505 -24.08 -16.97 -28.74
N ARG A 506 -24.70 -15.80 -28.53
CA ARG A 506 -24.55 -14.64 -29.43
C ARG A 506 -23.11 -14.13 -29.43
N ILE A 507 -22.53 -13.97 -28.24
CA ILE A 507 -21.15 -13.47 -28.08
C ILE A 507 -20.16 -14.39 -28.81
N GLN A 508 -20.34 -15.71 -28.68
CA GLN A 508 -19.50 -16.70 -29.34
C GLN A 508 -19.65 -16.64 -30.87
N LYS A 509 -20.88 -16.49 -31.37
CA LYS A 509 -21.14 -16.31 -32.81
C LYS A 509 -20.41 -15.08 -33.37
N VAL A 510 -20.46 -13.94 -32.67
CA VAL A 510 -19.74 -12.71 -33.07
C VAL A 510 -18.21 -12.92 -33.11
N LEU A 511 -17.66 -13.66 -32.14
CA LEU A 511 -16.24 -14.02 -32.11
C LEU A 511 -15.83 -14.90 -33.28
N GLU A 512 -16.68 -15.85 -33.67
CA GLU A 512 -16.45 -16.77 -34.79
C GLU A 512 -16.55 -16.06 -36.14
N GLU A 513 -17.52 -15.16 -36.30
CA GLU A 513 -17.69 -14.33 -37.51
C GLU A 513 -16.59 -13.27 -37.68
N GLY A 514 -15.72 -13.09 -36.68
CA GLY A 514 -14.65 -12.08 -36.74
C GLY A 514 -15.15 -10.63 -36.67
N LYS A 515 -16.44 -10.43 -36.40
CA LYS A 515 -17.07 -9.11 -36.38
C LYS A 515 -16.63 -8.29 -35.16
N ASN A 516 -16.27 -7.04 -35.39
CA ASN A 516 -15.99 -6.09 -34.30
C ASN A 516 -17.30 -5.66 -33.61
N GLU A 517 -17.43 -5.95 -32.32
CA GLU A 517 -18.63 -5.59 -31.55
C GLU A 517 -18.27 -5.30 -30.09
N SER A 518 -19.04 -4.44 -29.42
CA SER A 518 -18.87 -4.14 -28.01
C SER A 518 -20.00 -4.73 -27.18
N VAL A 519 -19.66 -5.57 -26.22
CA VAL A 519 -20.60 -6.17 -25.26
C VAL A 519 -20.58 -5.36 -23.98
N GLY A 520 -21.68 -4.64 -23.72
CA GLY A 520 -21.86 -3.85 -22.50
C GLY A 520 -22.04 -4.71 -21.25
N LEU A 521 -21.52 -4.23 -20.11
CA LEU A 521 -21.83 -4.82 -18.81
C LEU A 521 -22.96 -4.06 -18.11
N THR A 522 -23.98 -4.78 -17.65
CA THR A 522 -25.12 -4.27 -16.87
C THR A 522 -24.67 -3.68 -15.53
N ARG A 523 -23.53 -4.14 -15.00
CA ARG A 523 -22.89 -3.59 -13.80
C ARG A 523 -21.40 -3.41 -14.04
N LYS A 524 -20.87 -2.23 -13.68
CA LYS A 524 -19.44 -1.96 -13.76
C LYS A 524 -18.69 -2.73 -12.66
N ILE A 525 -17.60 -3.41 -13.03
CA ILE A 525 -16.81 -4.24 -12.11
C ILE A 525 -15.56 -3.46 -11.67
N PRO A 526 -15.33 -3.22 -10.37
CA PRO A 526 -14.09 -2.60 -9.90
C PRO A 526 -12.84 -3.37 -10.35
N VAL A 527 -11.83 -2.64 -10.82
CA VAL A 527 -10.52 -3.17 -11.21
C VAL A 527 -9.45 -2.44 -10.41
N HIS A 528 -8.76 -3.18 -9.56
CA HIS A 528 -7.68 -2.69 -8.70
C HIS A 528 -6.35 -3.19 -9.22
N ILE A 529 -5.54 -2.28 -9.78
CA ILE A 529 -4.17 -2.57 -10.20
C ILE A 529 -3.25 -2.13 -9.07
N ARG A 530 -2.46 -3.07 -8.54
CA ARG A 530 -1.69 -2.93 -7.31
C ARG A 530 -0.26 -3.40 -7.44
N TYR A 531 0.53 -2.99 -6.46
CA TYR A 531 1.95 -3.25 -6.40
C TYR A 531 2.33 -3.71 -4.99
N TYR A 532 2.14 -5.01 -4.74
CA TYR A 532 2.52 -5.63 -3.48
C TYR A 532 3.67 -6.62 -3.71
N THR A 533 4.81 -6.37 -3.09
CA THR A 533 5.97 -7.29 -3.09
C THR A 533 5.92 -8.26 -1.91
N SER A 534 5.00 -8.08 -0.97
CA SER A 534 4.64 -9.05 0.06
C SER A 534 3.17 -8.91 0.43
N TRP A 535 2.52 -10.02 0.75
CA TRP A 535 1.15 -10.10 1.28
C TRP A 535 0.92 -11.46 1.94
N LEU A 536 -0.24 -11.64 2.57
CA LEU A 536 -0.68 -12.95 3.06
C LEU A 536 -1.47 -13.67 1.96
N GLY A 537 -0.96 -14.81 1.49
CA GLY A 537 -1.60 -15.62 0.45
C GLY A 537 -2.85 -16.37 0.94
N GLU A 538 -3.57 -16.99 0.00
CA GLU A 538 -4.80 -17.78 0.26
C GLU A 538 -4.58 -18.93 1.26
N ASN A 539 -3.37 -19.48 1.32
CA ASN A 539 -2.97 -20.57 2.23
C ASN A 539 -2.59 -20.07 3.63
N GLY A 540 -2.72 -18.77 3.91
CA GLY A 540 -2.31 -18.17 5.18
C GLY A 540 -0.80 -18.00 5.35
N GLU A 541 -0.01 -18.23 4.29
CA GLU A 541 1.44 -18.02 4.30
C GLU A 541 1.83 -16.68 3.67
N VAL A 542 2.99 -16.17 4.10
CA VAL A 542 3.50 -14.89 3.58
C VAL A 542 4.18 -15.10 2.24
N GLU A 543 3.62 -14.44 1.23
CA GLU A 543 4.10 -14.37 -0.13
C GLU A 543 5.15 -13.27 -0.26
N PHE A 544 6.16 -13.50 -1.10
CA PHE A 544 7.19 -12.53 -1.45
C PHE A 544 7.43 -12.53 -2.95
N ARG A 545 7.55 -11.34 -3.53
CA ARG A 545 7.90 -11.11 -4.94
C ARG A 545 9.07 -10.16 -5.06
N LYS A 546 9.71 -10.22 -6.24
CA LYS A 546 10.77 -9.28 -6.62
C LYS A 546 10.14 -7.91 -6.93
N ASP A 547 10.85 -6.84 -6.61
CA ASP A 547 10.45 -5.47 -6.92
C ASP A 547 10.72 -5.17 -8.41
N VAL A 548 9.72 -5.40 -9.26
CA VAL A 548 9.83 -5.33 -10.72
C VAL A 548 10.18 -3.92 -11.23
N TYR A 549 9.63 -2.87 -10.61
CA TYR A 549 9.80 -1.47 -11.00
C TYR A 549 10.68 -0.63 -10.06
N GLY A 550 11.14 -1.18 -8.94
CA GLY A 550 12.06 -0.47 -8.04
C GLY A 550 11.36 0.54 -7.12
N TYR A 551 10.14 0.25 -6.65
CA TYR A 551 9.42 1.15 -5.73
C TYR A 551 9.82 0.94 -4.27
N ASP A 552 10.20 -0.27 -3.87
CA ASP A 552 10.56 -0.60 -2.48
C ASP A 552 11.76 0.23 -1.96
N PRO A 553 12.83 0.50 -2.76
CA PRO A 553 13.91 1.40 -2.35
C PRO A 553 13.44 2.84 -2.08
N ILE A 554 12.49 3.36 -2.86
CA ILE A 554 11.97 4.72 -2.69
C ILE A 554 11.20 4.81 -1.37
N PHE A 555 10.28 3.86 -1.13
CA PHE A 555 9.55 3.79 0.13
C PHE A 555 10.49 3.68 1.33
N ARG A 556 11.53 2.85 1.23
CA ARG A 556 12.53 2.68 2.29
C ARG A 556 13.30 3.97 2.56
N GLN A 557 13.66 4.73 1.54
CA GLN A 557 14.36 6.01 1.69
C GLN A 557 13.49 7.03 2.44
N ILE A 558 12.20 7.11 2.09
CA ILE A 558 11.26 8.03 2.75
C ILE A 558 11.12 7.67 4.23
N ILE A 559 10.85 6.40 4.54
CA ILE A 559 10.67 5.95 5.93
C ILE A 559 11.95 6.14 6.76
N LYS A 560 13.13 5.88 6.20
CA LYS A 560 14.41 6.07 6.93
C LYS A 560 14.65 7.54 7.32
N ASN A 561 14.10 8.49 6.57
CA ASN A 561 14.20 9.91 6.92
C ASN A 561 13.11 10.32 7.93
N SER A 562 12.25 9.39 8.36
CA SER A 562 11.17 9.59 9.33
C SER A 562 11.37 8.78 10.62
N ASP A 563 12.16 7.72 10.59
CA ASP A 563 12.64 6.96 11.77
C ASP A 563 13.96 7.56 12.29
#